data_AF-A0A453H3Q5-F1
#
_entry.id   AF-A0A453H3Q5-F1
#
_cell.length_a   1.000
_cell.length_b   1.000
_cell.length_c   1.000
_cell.angle_alpha   90.00
_cell.angle_beta   90.00
_cell.angle_gamma   90.00
#
_symmetry.space_group_name_H-M   'P 1'
#
loop_
_entity.id
_entity.type
_entity.pdbx_description
1 polymer ?
#
loop_
_entity_poly.entity_id
_entity_poly.type
_entity_poly.pdbx_seq_one_letter_code
_entity_poly.pdbx_strand_id
1 'polypeptide(L)' 'MTAIEEMAGMDVLCSDKTGTLTLNKLSVDIFLVQVFEKGVTQDQVILMAARASRIENQDAIDTAIVGMLGDPKEVH' A
#
# COMPACT_ATOMS: atom_id res chain seq x y z
N MET A 1 -19.91 -3.69 31.53
CA MET A 1 -18.89 -3.50 32.59
C MET A 1 -17.74 -4.51 32.47
N THR A 2 -17.79 -5.47 31.54
CA THR A 2 -16.78 -6.54 31.39
C THR A 2 -15.53 -6.10 30.62
N ALA A 3 -15.66 -5.32 29.53
CA ALA A 3 -14.51 -4.94 28.70
C ALA A 3 -13.45 -4.07 29.41
N ILE A 4 -13.86 -3.28 30.43
CA ILE A 4 -12.93 -2.43 31.21
C ILE A 4 -12.11 -3.30 32.17
N GLU A 5 -12.75 -4.27 32.84
CA GLU A 5 -12.08 -5.21 33.74
C GLU A 5 -11.16 -6.16 32.97
N GLU A 6 -11.60 -6.63 31.80
CA GLU A 6 -10.81 -7.47 30.89
C GLU A 6 -9.56 -6.75 30.36
N MET A 7 -9.67 -5.47 29.97
CA MET A 7 -8.50 -4.67 29.59
C MET A 7 -7.57 -4.37 30.77
N ALA A 8 -8.11 -4.20 31.98
CA ALA A 8 -7.31 -3.94 33.18
C ALA A 8 -6.48 -5.16 33.62
N GLY A 9 -6.95 -6.38 33.31
CA GLY A 9 -6.26 -7.64 33.63
C GLY A 9 -5.42 -8.24 32.48
N MET A 10 -5.16 -7.48 31.41
CA MET A 10 -4.49 -8.02 30.22
C MET A 10 -2.96 -8.06 30.37
N ASP A 11 -2.37 -9.25 30.25
CA ASP A 11 -0.92 -9.46 30.33
C ASP A 11 -0.21 -9.43 28.96
N VAL A 12 -0.90 -9.82 27.90
CA VAL A 12 -0.34 -9.89 26.53
C VAL A 12 -1.33 -9.33 25.53
N LEU A 13 -0.87 -8.37 24.71
CA LEU A 13 -1.63 -7.80 23.60
C LEU A 13 -1.06 -8.30 22.26
N CYS A 14 -1.87 -9.04 21.52
CA CYS A 14 -1.57 -9.43 20.14
C CYS A 14 -2.11 -8.36 19.19
N SER A 15 -1.32 -7.33 18.92
CA SER A 15 -1.68 -6.30 17.93
C SER A 15 -1.39 -6.78 16.52
N ASP A 16 -2.35 -6.58 15.62
CA ASP A 16 -2.05 -6.69 14.20
C ASP A 16 -1.07 -5.59 13.77
N LYS A 17 -0.26 -5.86 12.77
CA LYS A 17 0.70 -4.87 12.27
C LYS A 17 0.01 -3.91 11.32
N THR A 18 -0.70 -4.43 10.32
CA THR A 18 -1.23 -3.64 9.21
C THR A 18 -2.53 -2.96 9.63
N GLY A 19 -2.58 -1.63 9.57
CA GLY A 19 -3.77 -0.88 9.96
C GLY A 19 -4.02 -0.76 11.46
N THR A 20 -3.13 -1.30 12.31
CA THR A 20 -3.11 -1.03 13.76
C THR A 20 -1.77 -0.42 14.18
N LEU A 21 -0.64 -1.12 13.99
CA LEU A 21 0.67 -0.57 14.31
C LEU A 21 1.22 0.35 13.22
N THR A 22 0.93 0.06 11.94
CA THR A 22 1.37 0.85 10.80
C THR A 22 0.24 1.72 10.25
N LEU A 23 0.60 2.86 9.66
CA LEU A 23 -0.35 3.83 9.12
C LEU A 23 -1.14 3.32 7.90
N ASN A 24 -0.77 2.17 7.35
CA ASN A 24 -1.28 1.68 6.09
C ASN A 24 -1.17 2.72 4.95
N LYS A 25 -0.08 3.51 4.95
CA LYS A 25 0.29 4.47 3.90
C LYS A 25 1.58 3.97 3.26
N LEU A 26 1.44 3.15 2.22
CA LEU A 26 2.58 2.54 1.55
C LEU A 26 3.24 3.55 0.63
N SER A 27 4.54 3.41 0.44
CA SER A 27 5.33 4.15 -0.55
C SER A 27 6.29 3.19 -1.24
N VAL A 28 6.61 3.48 -2.50
CA VAL A 28 7.56 2.69 -3.29
C VAL A 28 8.76 3.57 -3.62
N ASP A 29 9.96 3.05 -3.38
CA ASP A 29 11.19 3.66 -3.87
C ASP A 29 11.49 3.10 -5.26
N ILE A 30 11.40 3.96 -6.28
CA ILE A 30 11.59 3.57 -7.68
C ILE A 30 12.98 2.99 -7.95
N PHE A 31 14.00 3.45 -7.22
CA PHE A 31 15.38 2.98 -7.41
C PHE A 31 15.58 1.53 -6.95
N LEU A 32 14.68 1.02 -6.10
CA LEU A 32 14.70 -0.36 -5.64
C LEU A 32 13.86 -1.31 -6.52
N VAL A 33 13.10 -0.80 -7.48
CA VAL A 33 12.28 -1.61 -8.37
C VAL A 33 13.17 -2.39 -9.35
N GLN A 34 13.05 -3.71 -9.38
CA GLN A 34 13.77 -4.55 -10.35
C GLN A 34 12.82 -5.02 -11.45
N VAL A 35 13.26 -4.89 -12.70
CA VAL A 35 12.52 -5.34 -13.89
C VAL A 35 13.24 -6.53 -14.50
N PHE A 36 12.50 -7.62 -14.70
CA PHE A 36 13.05 -8.88 -15.22
C PHE A 36 12.78 -9.09 -16.71
N GLU A 37 11.77 -8.40 -17.27
CA GLU A 37 11.41 -8.51 -18.68
C GLU A 37 12.29 -7.62 -19.56
N LYS A 38 12.73 -8.15 -20.71
CA LYS A 38 13.64 -7.42 -21.59
C LYS A 38 12.90 -6.30 -22.31
N GLY A 39 13.52 -5.13 -22.37
CA GLY A 39 12.96 -3.96 -23.06
C GLY A 39 11.83 -3.26 -22.28
N VAL A 40 11.54 -3.68 -21.05
CA VAL A 40 10.60 -3.00 -20.15
C VAL A 40 11.36 -2.11 -19.17
N THR A 41 10.90 -0.88 -18.98
CA THR A 41 11.49 0.07 -18.01
C THR A 41 10.74 0.03 -16.67
N GLN A 42 11.38 0.55 -15.61
CA GLN A 42 10.72 0.70 -14.29
C GLN A 42 9.43 1.53 -14.39
N ASP A 43 9.47 2.65 -15.13
CA ASP A 43 8.30 3.50 -15.35
C ASP A 43 7.16 2.76 -16.06
N GLN A 44 7.49 1.91 -17.04
CA GLN A 44 6.48 1.09 -17.71
C GLN A 44 5.85 0.07 -16.76
N VAL A 45 6.62 -0.55 -15.86
CA VAL A 45 6.08 -1.44 -14.84
C VAL A 45 5.15 -0.70 -13.89
N ILE A 46 5.54 0.50 -13.43
CA ILE A 46 4.72 1.32 -12.54
C ILE A 46 3.43 1.75 -13.25
N LEU A 47 3.50 2.18 -14.50
CA LEU A 47 2.34 2.54 -15.30
C LEU A 47 1.38 1.36 -15.49
N MET A 48 1.91 0.16 -15.79
CA MET A 48 1.11 -1.06 -15.90
C MET A 48 0.44 -1.42 -14.55
N ALA A 49 1.16 -1.29 -13.44
CA ALA A 49 0.63 -1.53 -12.10
C ALA A 49 -0.48 -0.53 -11.75
N ALA A 50 -0.29 0.76 -12.06
CA ALA A 50 -1.30 1.79 -11.84
C ALA A 50 -2.55 1.57 -12.68
N ARG A 51 -2.42 1.09 -13.92
CA ARG A 51 -3.55 0.68 -14.79
C ARG A 51 -4.30 -0.54 -14.29
N ALA A 52 -3.62 -1.43 -13.58
CA ALA A 52 -4.24 -2.59 -12.94
C ALA A 52 -4.87 -2.26 -11.58
N SER A 53 -4.50 -1.12 -10.99
CA SER A 53 -5.01 -0.64 -9.70
C SER A 53 -6.38 0.02 -9.87
N ARG A 54 -7.19 0.01 -8.81
CA ARG A 54 -8.46 0.74 -8.83
C ARG A 54 -8.23 2.24 -8.69
N ILE A 55 -9.07 3.05 -9.32
CA ILE A 55 -9.06 4.51 -9.17
C ILE A 55 -10.15 4.94 -8.17
N GLU A 56 -11.27 4.22 -8.16
CA GLU A 56 -12.36 4.45 -7.23
C GLU A 56 -12.27 3.47 -6.06
N ASN A 57 -12.56 3.95 -4.85
CA ASN A 57 -12.49 3.15 -3.62
C ASN A 57 -11.15 2.41 -3.47
N GLN A 58 -10.06 3.15 -3.63
CA GLN A 58 -8.71 2.63 -3.57
C GLN A 58 -8.42 2.02 -2.21
N ASP A 59 -7.86 0.82 -2.22
CA ASP A 59 -7.17 0.33 -1.03
C ASP A 59 -5.81 1.02 -0.87
N ALA A 60 -5.16 0.78 0.27
CA ALA A 60 -3.89 1.42 0.58
C ALA A 60 -2.77 1.12 -0.43
N ILE A 61 -2.83 -0.03 -1.12
CA ILE A 61 -1.87 -0.44 -2.15
C ILE A 61 -2.19 0.28 -3.46
N ASP A 62 -3.46 0.29 -3.87
CA ASP A 62 -3.93 1.03 -5.06
C ASP A 62 -3.50 2.50 -4.99
N THR A 63 -3.73 3.15 -3.85
CA THR A 63 -3.33 4.54 -3.62
C THR A 63 -1.83 4.72 -3.73
N ALA A 64 -1.03 3.80 -3.19
CA ALA A 64 0.42 3.90 -3.24
C ALA A 64 0.94 3.76 -4.68
N ILE A 65 0.39 2.83 -5.46
CA ILE A 65 0.82 2.60 -6.85
C ILE A 65 0.37 3.74 -7.77
N VAL A 66 -0.87 4.21 -7.68
CA VAL A 66 -1.35 5.35 -8.48
C VAL A 66 -0.60 6.64 -8.11
N GLY A 67 -0.26 6.82 -6.82
CA GLY A 67 0.53 7.95 -6.35
C GLY A 67 2.00 7.97 -6.82
N MET A 68 2.49 6.88 -7.42
CA MET A 68 3.83 6.84 -8.03
C MET A 68 3.88 7.52 -9.40
N LEU A 69 2.74 7.78 -10.02
CA LEU A 69 2.69 8.47 -11.32
C LEU A 69 2.88 9.98 -11.14
N GLY A 70 3.59 10.60 -12.09
CA GLY A 70 3.74 12.05 -12.15
C GLY A 70 2.43 12.78 -12.46
N ASP A 71 1.60 12.19 -13.33
CA ASP A 71 0.22 12.61 -13.57
C ASP A 71 -0.73 11.40 -13.42
N PRO A 72 -1.63 11.40 -12.43
CA PRO A 72 -2.63 10.34 -12.25
C PRO A 72 -3.53 10.10 -13.46
N LYS A 73 -3.59 11.03 -14.43
CA LYS A 73 -4.36 10.84 -15.67
C LYS A 73 -3.72 9.84 -16.62
N GLU A 74 -2.43 9.53 -16.49
CA GLU A 74 -1.73 8.55 -17.34
C GLU A 74 -2.24 7.11 -17.16
N VAL A 75 -2.99 6.87 -16.09
CA VAL A 75 -3.73 5.62 -15.88
C VAL A 75 -4.73 5.35 -17.03
N HIS A 76 -5.11 6.36 -17.82
CA HIS A 76 -6.02 6.25 -18.96
C HIS A 76 -5.35 6.63 -20.29
#